data_AF-A0A2P8QDM8-F1
#
_entry.id   AF-A0A2P8QDM8-F1
#
_cell.length_a   1.000
_cell.length_b   1.000
_cell.length_c   1.000
_cell.angle_alpha   90.00
_cell.angle_beta   90.00
_cell.angle_gamma   90.00
#
_symmetry.space_group_name_H-M   'P 1'
#
loop_
_entity.id
_entity.type
_entity.pdbx_description
1 polymer ?
#
loop_
_entity_poly.entity_id
_entity_poly.type
_entity_poly.pdbx_seq_one_letter_code
_entity_poly.pdbx_strand_id
1 'polypeptide(L)'
;MPPTTVPKTKETTASVRCTQKYPVGSPASSKASPLPSFQRFLMKVTQMTQLHTPKASRNQERGRLSFMGSVSPPSNGSGARGGSGHGARHGGAKAPAGKGPGEEAPATSLPAPCTFSTVPAMKKTAKSSLLVTSATLLSFSLALTATATAPAAAAAAAFAADKPKPSPSASPSATPPADMSSVGGALLAQPGTQANLGTGAPVLPKDLSARSWIVADAESGDVLASHNAHWRLPPASTLKMLFADTLLPKFPKKQKHKVVPSDLAGIGSGSSMVGVKEDETYTVHDLWLGVFLRSGNDAVHVLSAMNGGVDRTVADMNARAEELQALDTNVVSPDGYDEKRQVSSAYDLTLFARSGLQNADFREYCSTVRAKFPGETKKNKKGRTTRGSFEIQNTNRLLTGDYGLDAYQGIAGVKNGNTTNAGATFTGVAERDGRVLLVTVMNPEKQEHDEVYKETAKLLDWGFKASGKVSPVGELVPPKSADTGAQPGANASGEAGGSGDGAGKSKTVAASSKADGTDGSGGVGIALAITGGVLALLAAGVFLINRRWPLPELMRRRR
;
A
#
# COMPACT_ATOMS: atom_id res chain seq x y z
N MET A 1 65.98 -21.97 -36.64
CA MET A 1 67.11 -22.32 -35.76
C MET A 1 66.70 -22.03 -34.32
N PRO A 2 66.93 -22.98 -33.38
CA PRO A 2 66.46 -23.00 -31.98
C PRO A 2 67.59 -22.49 -31.03
N PRO A 3 67.68 -22.78 -29.69
CA PRO A 3 66.82 -23.53 -28.75
C PRO A 3 66.51 -22.69 -27.46
N THR A 4 65.80 -23.11 -26.39
CA THR A 4 65.90 -24.37 -25.64
C THR A 4 64.68 -24.60 -24.73
N THR A 5 64.40 -25.89 -24.53
CA THR A 5 63.28 -26.58 -23.91
C THR A 5 63.61 -27.19 -22.53
N VAL A 6 62.66 -27.07 -21.57
CA VAL A 6 62.20 -28.00 -20.48
C VAL A 6 63.22 -28.47 -19.40
N PRO A 7 62.78 -28.77 -18.14
CA PRO A 7 62.19 -30.08 -17.80
C PRO A 7 60.86 -30.03 -16.99
N LYS A 8 60.20 -31.19 -16.95
CA LYS A 8 58.86 -31.53 -16.42
C LYS A 8 58.91 -32.18 -15.00
N THR A 9 57.75 -32.09 -14.33
CA THR A 9 57.09 -33.05 -13.39
C THR A 9 57.67 -33.38 -12.00
N LYS A 10 56.82 -33.19 -10.96
CA LYS A 10 56.17 -34.29 -10.17
C LYS A 10 55.03 -33.78 -9.28
N GLU A 11 54.02 -34.64 -9.13
CA GLU A 11 52.81 -34.56 -8.30
C GLU A 11 53.10 -34.52 -6.78
N THR A 12 52.16 -34.03 -5.95
CA THR A 12 51.60 -34.73 -4.77
C THR A 12 50.44 -33.93 -4.16
N THR A 13 49.34 -34.64 -3.90
CA THR A 13 48.09 -34.28 -3.22
C THR A 13 48.27 -34.04 -1.72
N ALA A 14 47.57 -33.06 -1.12
CA ALA A 14 47.12 -33.14 0.28
C ALA A 14 45.91 -32.25 0.56
N SER A 15 44.81 -32.92 0.92
CA SER A 15 43.59 -32.41 1.51
C SER A 15 43.81 -32.05 2.97
N VAL A 16 43.31 -30.90 3.44
CA VAL A 16 42.89 -30.72 4.84
C VAL A 16 41.63 -29.86 4.90
N ARG A 17 40.52 -30.51 5.29
CA ARG A 17 39.35 -29.88 5.87
C ARG A 17 39.73 -29.26 7.23
N CYS A 18 39.27 -28.04 7.50
CA CYS A 18 38.69 -27.77 8.82
C CYS A 18 37.57 -26.73 8.71
N THR A 19 36.39 -27.19 9.08
CA THR A 19 35.14 -26.48 9.23
C THR A 19 35.19 -25.55 10.44
N GLN A 20 34.76 -24.29 10.28
CA GLN A 20 34.30 -23.50 11.42
C GLN A 20 32.89 -22.97 11.12
N LYS A 21 31.93 -23.61 11.78
CA LYS A 21 30.51 -23.29 11.79
C LYS A 21 30.33 -21.92 12.45
N TYR A 22 29.72 -20.98 11.75
CA TYR A 22 29.07 -19.82 12.39
C TYR A 22 27.58 -20.15 12.58
N PRO A 23 27.03 -20.00 13.79
CA PRO A 23 25.61 -20.21 14.03
C PRO A 23 24.81 -19.07 13.37
N VAL A 24 23.94 -19.47 12.45
CA VAL A 24 22.90 -18.61 11.87
C VAL A 24 21.86 -18.41 12.96
N GLY A 25 21.96 -17.29 13.68
CA GLY A 25 21.00 -16.90 14.70
C GLY A 25 19.78 -16.25 14.07
N SER A 26 18.65 -16.94 14.10
CA SER A 26 17.32 -16.37 13.89
C SER A 26 17.03 -15.28 14.92
N PRO A 27 16.43 -14.13 14.54
CA PRO A 27 15.61 -13.38 15.46
C PRO A 27 14.15 -13.81 15.28
N ALA A 28 13.78 -14.91 15.92
CA ALA A 28 12.40 -15.16 16.26
C ALA A 28 12.07 -14.36 17.53
N SER A 29 11.57 -13.15 17.37
CA SER A 29 10.67 -12.52 18.34
C SER A 29 9.99 -11.30 17.71
N SER A 30 8.85 -11.53 17.06
CA SER A 30 7.81 -10.53 17.03
C SER A 30 6.49 -11.21 17.37
N LYS A 31 6.05 -11.02 18.62
CA LYS A 31 4.64 -11.22 18.97
C LYS A 31 3.87 -10.06 18.35
N ALA A 32 3.46 -10.21 17.09
CA ALA A 32 2.46 -9.32 16.50
C ALA A 32 1.07 -9.79 16.95
N SER A 33 0.48 -9.03 17.86
CA SER A 33 -0.97 -9.01 18.11
C SER A 33 -1.58 -7.85 17.29
N PRO A 34 -2.89 -7.85 16.96
CA PRO A 34 -3.45 -6.93 15.96
C PRO A 34 -3.39 -5.46 16.41
N LEU A 35 -2.57 -4.70 15.70
CA LEU A 35 -2.72 -3.32 15.18
C LEU A 35 -3.33 -2.17 16.04
N PRO A 36 -2.90 -1.89 17.29
CA PRO A 36 -3.16 -0.58 17.89
C PRO A 36 -2.30 0.53 17.24
N SER A 37 -1.20 0.15 16.56
CA SER A 37 -0.27 1.08 15.91
C SER A 37 -0.75 1.55 14.53
N PHE A 38 -1.57 0.75 13.86
CA PHE A 38 -2.15 1.08 12.56
C PHE A 38 -3.25 2.12 12.69
N GLN A 39 -4.23 1.88 13.57
CA GLN A 39 -5.28 2.84 13.90
C GLN A 39 -4.69 4.16 14.43
N ARG A 40 -3.69 4.11 15.32
CA ARG A 40 -3.01 5.33 15.80
C ARG A 40 -2.28 6.07 14.68
N PHE A 41 -1.66 5.35 13.75
CA PHE A 41 -0.96 5.98 12.62
C PHE A 41 -1.97 6.64 11.68
N LEU A 42 -3.04 5.93 11.31
CA LEU A 42 -4.08 6.43 10.43
C LEU A 42 -4.82 7.62 11.06
N MET A 43 -5.23 7.55 12.33
CA MET A 43 -5.75 8.70 13.07
C MET A 43 -4.84 9.93 12.97
N LYS A 44 -3.53 9.75 13.09
CA LYS A 44 -2.55 10.85 13.00
C LYS A 44 -2.42 11.39 11.59
N VAL A 45 -2.43 10.54 10.57
CA VAL A 45 -2.42 10.94 9.15
C VAL A 45 -3.70 11.68 8.80
N THR A 46 -4.87 11.15 9.18
CA THR A 46 -6.18 11.77 8.96
C THR A 46 -6.24 13.13 9.67
N GLN A 47 -5.74 13.24 10.90
CA GLN A 47 -5.68 14.52 11.59
C GLN A 47 -4.75 15.51 10.89
N MET A 48 -3.61 15.06 10.35
CA MET A 48 -2.67 15.90 9.61
C MET A 48 -3.22 16.34 8.25
N THR A 49 -3.94 15.50 7.51
CA THR A 49 -4.59 15.90 6.24
C THR A 49 -5.72 16.90 6.48
N GLN A 50 -6.46 16.79 7.58
CA GLN A 50 -7.50 17.76 7.98
C GLN A 50 -6.91 19.12 8.42
N LEU A 51 -5.67 19.16 8.91
CA LEU A 51 -5.01 20.41 9.33
C LEU A 51 -4.34 21.19 8.16
N HIS A 52 -4.27 20.62 6.95
CA HIS A 52 -3.64 21.25 5.79
C HIS A 52 -4.62 22.02 4.88
N THR A 53 -5.85 22.29 5.32
CA THR A 53 -6.71 23.33 4.72
C THR A 53 -6.16 24.71 5.09
N PRO A 54 -5.95 25.66 4.16
CA PRO A 54 -5.12 26.83 4.45
C PRO A 54 -5.83 27.82 5.37
N LYS A 55 -5.36 27.93 6.62
CA LYS A 55 -5.28 29.20 7.33
C LYS A 55 -3.90 29.38 7.95
N ALA A 56 -3.37 30.57 7.72
CA ALA A 56 -2.00 30.99 8.00
C ALA A 56 -1.65 31.07 9.50
N SER A 57 -0.33 30.97 9.75
CA SER A 57 0.40 31.45 10.93
C SER A 57 0.19 30.71 12.27
N ARG A 58 1.24 30.06 12.78
CA ARG A 58 2.10 30.56 13.88
C ARG A 58 3.05 29.47 14.41
N ASN A 59 4.16 29.93 14.97
CA ASN A 59 5.41 29.24 15.29
C ASN A 59 5.48 28.72 16.75
N GLN A 60 6.32 27.69 16.99
CA GLN A 60 6.85 27.13 18.27
C GLN A 60 5.86 26.36 19.19
N GLU A 61 6.18 25.25 19.87
CA GLU A 61 7.40 24.88 20.63
C GLU A 61 7.69 23.36 20.64
N ARG A 62 8.95 23.03 20.95
CA ARG A 62 9.47 21.68 21.30
C ARG A 62 8.98 21.27 22.69
N GLY A 63 8.49 20.03 22.84
CA GLY A 63 8.24 19.38 24.13
C GLY A 63 8.71 17.92 24.12
N ARG A 64 9.86 17.67 24.77
CA ARG A 64 10.47 16.37 25.03
C ARG A 64 9.70 15.69 26.17
N LEU A 65 9.11 14.51 25.93
CA LEU A 65 8.57 13.66 27.01
C LEU A 65 9.61 12.60 27.36
N SER A 66 10.36 12.86 28.44
CA SER A 66 11.21 11.89 29.14
C SER A 66 10.43 11.32 30.32
N PHE A 67 10.19 10.01 30.33
CA PHE A 67 9.73 9.29 31.53
C PHE A 67 10.79 8.26 31.89
N MET A 68 11.64 8.61 32.85
CA MET A 68 12.23 7.68 33.83
C MET A 68 12.89 8.49 34.93
N GLY A 69 12.41 8.30 36.16
CA GLY A 69 12.98 8.86 37.37
C GLY A 69 14.35 8.23 37.66
N SER A 70 15.30 9.08 38.04
CA SER A 70 16.63 8.69 38.48
C SER A 70 16.57 8.06 39.87
N VAL A 71 17.42 7.06 40.11
CA VAL A 71 17.61 6.41 41.41
C VAL A 71 19.03 6.71 41.88
N SER A 72 19.17 7.52 42.94
CA SER A 72 20.20 7.41 44.00
C SER A 72 19.97 8.46 45.11
N PRO A 73 20.37 8.19 46.38
CA PRO A 73 19.99 8.96 47.59
C PRO A 73 21.01 10.07 47.96
N PRO A 74 20.76 10.89 49.00
CA PRO A 74 21.14 12.32 48.99
C PRO A 74 22.45 12.66 49.72
N SER A 75 22.99 13.83 49.38
CA SER A 75 23.87 14.62 50.26
C SER A 75 23.31 16.04 50.45
N ASN A 76 23.36 16.50 51.70
CA ASN A 76 22.85 17.77 52.23
C ASN A 76 23.62 19.02 51.72
N GLY A 77 22.95 20.18 51.69
CA GLY A 77 23.64 21.49 51.79
C GLY A 77 22.93 22.76 51.29
N SER A 78 22.04 23.34 52.12
CA SER A 78 21.85 24.78 52.47
C SER A 78 21.76 25.97 51.47
N GLY A 79 20.76 26.84 51.71
CA GLY A 79 20.80 28.34 51.59
C GLY A 79 19.71 28.98 50.70
N ALA A 80 18.54 29.45 51.20
CA ALA A 80 18.19 30.81 51.71
C ALA A 80 18.50 31.99 50.73
N ARG A 81 17.68 33.05 50.49
CA ARG A 81 16.60 33.72 51.24
C ARG A 81 15.93 34.87 50.41
N GLY A 82 14.63 35.11 50.63
CA GLY A 82 13.96 36.45 50.73
C GLY A 82 13.43 37.15 49.46
N GLY A 83 12.31 37.89 49.45
CA GLY A 83 11.37 38.32 50.49
C GLY A 83 10.20 39.15 49.88
N SER A 84 9.15 39.40 50.68
CA SER A 84 7.86 40.01 50.32
C SER A 84 7.60 41.36 51.03
N GLY A 85 6.72 42.21 50.47
CA GLY A 85 5.98 43.29 51.18
C GLY A 85 5.38 44.33 50.21
N HIS A 86 4.05 44.46 50.05
CA HIS A 86 3.14 45.45 50.67
C HIS A 86 3.53 46.93 50.40
N GLY A 87 2.68 47.91 50.03
CA GLY A 87 1.23 48.06 49.87
C GLY A 87 0.84 49.57 49.99
N ALA A 88 -0.31 50.00 49.41
CA ALA A 88 -1.10 51.23 49.66
C ALA A 88 -0.53 52.62 49.21
N ARG A 89 -1.26 53.72 48.91
CA ARG A 89 -2.67 54.13 48.67
C ARG A 89 -2.69 55.66 48.29
N HIS A 90 -3.79 56.11 47.66
CA HIS A 90 -4.35 57.50 47.52
C HIS A 90 -3.54 58.59 46.78
N GLY A 91 -4.10 59.58 46.04
CA GLY A 91 -5.46 60.01 45.65
C GLY A 91 -5.39 61.42 45.02
N GLY A 92 -6.47 61.91 44.37
CA GLY A 92 -6.72 63.36 44.18
C GLY A 92 -6.86 63.91 42.74
N ALA A 93 -7.96 64.63 42.50
CA ALA A 93 -8.49 65.15 41.23
C ALA A 93 -8.07 66.61 40.87
N LYS A 94 -8.26 67.04 39.60
CA LYS A 94 -8.98 68.28 39.16
C LYS A 94 -8.75 68.65 37.67
N ALA A 95 -9.79 69.20 37.03
CA ALA A 95 -9.78 69.99 35.77
C ALA A 95 -9.66 71.51 36.10
N PRO A 96 -9.54 72.50 35.16
CA PRO A 96 -10.55 72.85 34.13
C PRO A 96 -10.03 73.55 32.82
N ALA A 97 -10.96 74.18 32.07
CA ALA A 97 -11.02 74.66 30.67
C ALA A 97 -10.30 75.98 30.25
N GLY A 98 -10.19 76.24 28.92
CA GLY A 98 -10.44 77.57 28.30
C GLY A 98 -9.60 78.09 27.10
N LYS A 99 -10.30 78.36 25.95
CA LYS A 99 -10.11 79.39 24.87
C LYS A 99 -8.93 79.34 23.83
N GLY A 100 -9.28 79.46 22.53
CA GLY A 100 -8.40 79.73 21.35
C GLY A 100 -8.39 81.22 20.92
N PRO A 101 -8.14 81.64 19.64
CA PRO A 101 -7.80 80.91 18.39
C PRO A 101 -6.59 81.48 17.58
N GLY A 102 -6.25 80.89 16.42
CA GLY A 102 -5.34 81.45 15.39
C GLY A 102 -5.04 80.46 14.24
N GLU A 103 -5.23 80.89 12.99
CA GLU A 103 -5.15 80.17 11.70
C GLU A 103 -3.81 79.48 11.36
N GLU A 104 -3.86 78.32 10.68
CA GLU A 104 -3.15 78.05 9.41
C GLU A 104 -3.54 76.68 8.79
N ALA A 105 -3.22 76.54 7.50
CA ALA A 105 -3.86 75.69 6.48
C ALA A 105 -3.25 74.24 6.32
N PRO A 106 -3.52 73.44 5.27
CA PRO A 106 -4.26 72.18 5.42
C PRO A 106 -3.51 70.91 4.94
N ALA A 107 -3.92 69.72 5.43
CA ALA A 107 -3.89 68.46 4.68
C ALA A 107 -4.64 67.34 5.45
N THR A 108 -5.61 66.71 4.78
CA THR A 108 -6.69 65.90 5.36
C THR A 108 -6.40 64.40 5.48
N SER A 109 -6.58 63.94 6.72
CA SER A 109 -7.01 62.67 7.33
C SER A 109 -7.43 61.42 6.53
N LEU A 110 -7.02 60.30 7.15
CA LEU A 110 -7.45 58.89 7.10
C LEU A 110 -8.90 58.60 7.62
N PRO A 111 -9.41 57.34 7.54
CA PRO A 111 -10.84 57.01 7.49
C PRO A 111 -11.42 56.31 8.75
N ALA A 112 -12.76 56.24 8.83
CA ALA A 112 -13.59 55.22 9.53
C ALA A 112 -15.08 55.32 9.05
N PRO A 113 -16.03 54.47 9.49
CA PRO A 113 -16.35 53.11 9.01
C PRO A 113 -17.86 52.95 8.60
N CYS A 114 -18.38 51.70 8.53
CA CYS A 114 -19.80 51.24 8.42
C CYS A 114 -20.26 50.81 6.99
N THR A 115 -20.39 49.52 6.66
CA THR A 115 -21.47 48.50 6.85
C THR A 115 -22.50 48.36 5.71
N PHE A 116 -22.65 47.09 5.26
CA PHE A 116 -23.75 46.37 4.55
C PHE A 116 -24.35 46.90 3.22
N SER A 117 -24.24 46.10 2.14
CA SER A 117 -25.32 45.21 1.62
C SER A 117 -25.06 44.70 0.19
N THR A 118 -25.20 43.38 0.04
CA THR A 118 -25.80 42.58 -1.06
C THR A 118 -26.07 43.24 -2.43
N VAL A 119 -25.52 42.68 -3.54
CA VAL A 119 -26.22 42.42 -4.84
C VAL A 119 -25.36 41.46 -5.75
N PRO A 120 -25.77 40.97 -6.95
CA PRO A 120 -26.19 39.57 -7.17
C PRO A 120 -25.47 38.85 -8.35
N ALA A 121 -25.98 37.66 -8.67
CA ALA A 121 -25.66 36.84 -9.83
C ALA A 121 -25.94 37.52 -11.19
N MET A 122 -25.08 37.25 -12.19
CA MET A 122 -25.33 37.56 -13.61
C MET A 122 -25.63 36.29 -14.42
N LYS A 123 -26.75 36.34 -15.16
CA LYS A 123 -27.15 35.40 -16.20
C LYS A 123 -26.58 35.83 -17.57
N LYS A 124 -26.45 34.81 -18.43
CA LYS A 124 -26.07 34.83 -19.84
C LYS A 124 -26.80 35.86 -20.70
N THR A 125 -26.11 36.38 -21.71
CA THR A 125 -26.69 36.76 -23.01
C THR A 125 -25.79 36.29 -24.15
N ALA A 126 -26.41 35.60 -25.11
CA ALA A 126 -25.86 35.25 -26.39
C ALA A 126 -26.20 36.33 -27.44
N LYS A 127 -25.33 36.53 -28.43
CA LYS A 127 -25.71 36.94 -29.80
C LYS A 127 -24.77 36.26 -30.80
N SER A 128 -25.39 35.65 -31.80
CA SER A 128 -24.79 34.94 -32.93
C SER A 128 -24.62 35.85 -34.15
N SER A 129 -23.69 35.51 -35.04
CA SER A 129 -23.81 35.78 -36.49
C SER A 129 -23.00 34.74 -37.28
N LEU A 130 -23.71 34.06 -38.20
CA LEU A 130 -23.22 33.10 -39.18
C LEU A 130 -22.39 33.78 -40.29
N LEU A 131 -21.51 33.01 -40.94
CA LEU A 131 -21.42 32.93 -42.40
C LEU A 131 -20.97 31.52 -42.81
N VAL A 132 -21.70 30.97 -43.78
CA VAL A 132 -21.57 29.66 -44.44
C VAL A 132 -20.92 29.90 -45.80
N THR A 133 -20.04 29.00 -46.27
CA THR A 133 -20.03 28.51 -47.66
C THR A 133 -19.15 27.26 -47.80
N SER A 134 -19.71 26.30 -48.53
CA SER A 134 -19.24 24.96 -48.89
C SER A 134 -18.24 24.94 -50.06
N ALA A 135 -17.47 23.86 -50.23
CA ALA A 135 -17.21 23.22 -51.53
C ALA A 135 -16.52 21.85 -51.38
N THR A 136 -16.97 20.89 -52.18
CA THR A 136 -16.65 19.46 -52.22
C THR A 136 -15.73 19.06 -53.38
N LEU A 137 -14.95 17.99 -53.16
CA LEU A 137 -14.54 16.88 -54.06
C LEU A 137 -13.85 17.17 -55.42
N LEU A 138 -12.69 16.52 -55.64
CA LEU A 138 -12.38 15.85 -56.91
C LEU A 138 -11.33 14.74 -56.74
N SER A 139 -11.64 13.58 -57.32
CA SER A 139 -10.86 12.34 -57.41
C SER A 139 -9.74 12.44 -58.45
N PHE A 140 -8.66 11.66 -58.28
CA PHE A 140 -7.87 11.16 -59.41
C PHE A 140 -7.23 9.80 -59.10
N SER A 141 -7.59 8.81 -59.91
CA SER A 141 -6.93 7.50 -60.02
C SER A 141 -5.75 7.62 -60.98
N LEU A 142 -4.65 6.91 -60.73
CA LEU A 142 -3.78 6.43 -61.82
C LEU A 142 -3.04 5.15 -61.41
N ALA A 143 -3.25 4.11 -62.21
CA ALA A 143 -2.49 2.86 -62.21
C ALA A 143 -1.38 2.94 -63.26
N LEU A 144 -0.21 2.34 -63.01
CA LEU A 144 0.63 1.75 -64.06
C LEU A 144 1.66 0.73 -63.50
N THR A 145 1.52 -0.51 -64.00
CA THR A 145 2.46 -1.62 -64.34
C THR A 145 3.97 -1.45 -64.08
N ALA A 146 4.86 -2.45 -63.95
CA ALA A 146 4.96 -3.93 -63.99
C ALA A 146 6.36 -4.25 -63.38
N THR A 147 6.75 -5.46 -62.93
CA THR A 147 7.17 -6.61 -63.73
C THR A 147 7.38 -7.85 -62.84
N ALA A 148 7.11 -9.01 -63.43
CA ALA A 148 7.28 -10.36 -62.89
C ALA A 148 8.74 -10.79 -62.74
N THR A 149 9.00 -11.76 -61.84
CA THR A 149 9.59 -13.09 -62.15
C THR A 149 9.48 -14.02 -60.93
N ALA A 150 8.96 -15.22 -61.16
CA ALA A 150 8.89 -16.38 -60.26
C ALA A 150 10.26 -17.15 -60.25
N PRO A 151 10.48 -18.33 -59.61
CA PRO A 151 9.52 -19.41 -59.37
C PRO A 151 9.57 -20.14 -58.00
N ALA A 152 8.54 -20.97 -57.84
CA ALA A 152 8.31 -21.91 -56.76
C ALA A 152 9.24 -23.14 -56.81
N ALA A 153 9.44 -23.78 -55.65
CA ALA A 153 9.67 -25.22 -55.55
C ALA A 153 8.96 -25.74 -54.30
N ALA A 154 8.07 -26.72 -54.53
CA ALA A 154 7.26 -27.39 -53.52
C ALA A 154 8.03 -28.56 -52.90
N ALA A 155 7.73 -28.85 -51.63
CA ALA A 155 7.79 -30.22 -51.08
C ALA A 155 6.67 -30.37 -50.06
N ALA A 156 5.81 -31.36 -50.29
CA ALA A 156 4.61 -31.65 -49.53
C ALA A 156 4.87 -32.69 -48.41
N ALA A 157 3.87 -32.77 -47.53
CA ALA A 157 3.51 -33.86 -46.63
C ALA A 157 4.20 -33.94 -45.26
N ALA A 158 3.45 -33.63 -44.19
CA ALA A 158 2.82 -34.67 -43.35
C ALA A 158 1.93 -34.05 -42.27
N PHE A 159 0.85 -34.76 -41.95
CA PHE A 159 -0.24 -34.40 -41.04
C PHE A 159 0.18 -34.26 -39.58
N ALA A 160 -0.33 -33.24 -38.89
CA ALA A 160 -0.82 -33.35 -37.51
C ALA A 160 -1.75 -32.17 -37.22
N ALA A 161 -2.99 -32.47 -36.84
CA ALA A 161 -3.98 -31.49 -36.41
C ALA A 161 -3.51 -30.82 -35.13
N ASP A 162 -3.42 -29.49 -35.11
CA ASP A 162 -3.24 -28.73 -33.87
C ASP A 162 -4.18 -27.53 -33.83
N LYS A 163 -4.75 -27.32 -32.65
CA LYS A 163 -5.85 -26.40 -32.35
C LYS A 163 -5.46 -24.94 -32.64
N PRO A 164 -6.42 -24.03 -32.91
CA PRO A 164 -6.08 -22.63 -33.12
C PRO A 164 -5.49 -22.02 -31.84
N LYS A 165 -4.19 -21.76 -31.85
CA LYS A 165 -3.46 -21.02 -30.83
C LYS A 165 -3.93 -19.56 -30.88
N PRO A 166 -4.47 -18.97 -29.80
CA PRO A 166 -4.90 -17.58 -29.84
C PRO A 166 -3.67 -16.67 -29.97
N SER A 167 -3.69 -15.81 -30.99
CA SER A 167 -2.70 -14.74 -31.16
C SER A 167 -2.73 -13.81 -29.93
N PRO A 168 -1.58 -13.44 -29.33
CA PRO A 168 -1.57 -12.55 -28.19
C PRO A 168 -1.77 -11.11 -28.68
N SER A 169 -3.02 -10.66 -28.68
CA SER A 169 -3.34 -9.25 -28.89
C SER A 169 -2.83 -8.43 -27.70
N ALA A 170 -2.20 -7.29 -28.00
CA ALA A 170 -1.60 -6.39 -27.01
C ALA A 170 -2.61 -5.47 -26.31
N SER A 171 -3.91 -5.65 -26.56
CA SER A 171 -5.00 -4.89 -25.95
C SER A 171 -5.80 -5.79 -24.99
N PRO A 172 -6.18 -5.31 -23.80
CA PRO A 172 -6.96 -6.12 -22.88
C PRO A 172 -8.32 -6.47 -23.53
N SER A 173 -8.69 -7.76 -23.54
CA SER A 173 -10.01 -8.25 -23.98
C SER A 173 -11.10 -7.38 -23.40
N ALA A 174 -12.12 -6.97 -24.16
CA ALA A 174 -13.22 -6.11 -23.71
C ALA A 174 -14.08 -6.75 -22.59
N THR A 175 -14.11 -8.08 -22.53
CA THR A 175 -14.94 -8.87 -21.59
C THR A 175 -14.04 -9.68 -20.64
N PRO A 176 -14.41 -9.83 -19.36
CA PRO A 176 -13.69 -10.71 -18.44
C PRO A 176 -13.77 -12.18 -18.90
N PRO A 177 -12.76 -13.00 -18.58
CA PRO A 177 -12.85 -14.45 -18.76
C PRO A 177 -14.05 -15.04 -18.00
N ALA A 178 -14.62 -16.14 -18.52
CA ALA A 178 -15.75 -16.82 -17.88
C ALA A 178 -15.35 -17.41 -16.52
N ASP A 179 -14.13 -17.96 -16.42
CA ASP A 179 -13.56 -18.51 -15.21
C ASP A 179 -12.31 -17.71 -14.83
N MET A 180 -12.32 -17.10 -13.64
CA MET A 180 -11.17 -16.44 -13.04
C MET A 180 -10.69 -17.23 -11.80
N SER A 181 -9.59 -16.79 -11.20
CA SER A 181 -9.07 -17.40 -9.96
C SER A 181 -10.14 -17.41 -8.85
N SER A 182 -10.15 -18.46 -8.04
CA SER A 182 -11.04 -18.64 -6.88
C SER A 182 -10.36 -18.37 -5.54
N VAL A 183 -9.11 -17.87 -5.56
CA VAL A 183 -8.39 -17.48 -4.34
C VAL A 183 -9.22 -16.45 -3.58
N GLY A 184 -9.47 -16.68 -2.29
CA GLY A 184 -10.31 -15.79 -1.49
C GLY A 184 -11.82 -16.02 -1.60
N GLY A 185 -12.29 -16.92 -2.48
CA GLY A 185 -13.68 -17.38 -2.47
C GLY A 185 -14.29 -17.61 -3.86
N ALA A 186 -15.23 -18.55 -3.95
CA ALA A 186 -15.86 -18.94 -5.22
C ALA A 186 -16.64 -17.81 -5.91
N LEU A 187 -17.22 -16.88 -5.15
CA LEU A 187 -17.93 -15.73 -5.73
C LEU A 187 -16.95 -14.76 -6.42
N LEU A 188 -15.72 -14.59 -5.90
CA LEU A 188 -14.73 -13.69 -6.48
C LEU A 188 -14.26 -14.15 -7.88
N ALA A 189 -14.38 -15.45 -8.18
CA ALA A 189 -14.08 -16.03 -9.49
C ALA A 189 -15.12 -15.68 -10.55
N GLN A 190 -16.32 -15.23 -10.16
CA GLN A 190 -17.42 -14.99 -11.08
C GLN A 190 -17.30 -13.62 -11.76
N PRO A 191 -17.60 -13.51 -13.06
CA PRO A 191 -17.70 -12.23 -13.73
C PRO A 191 -18.88 -11.41 -13.20
N GLY A 192 -18.80 -10.09 -13.35
CA GLY A 192 -19.80 -9.14 -12.89
C GLY A 192 -19.64 -8.75 -11.42
N THR A 193 -20.66 -8.07 -10.90
CA THR A 193 -20.69 -7.53 -9.53
C THR A 193 -21.14 -8.59 -8.54
N GLN A 194 -20.34 -8.77 -7.49
CA GLN A 194 -20.63 -9.65 -6.35
C GLN A 194 -20.86 -8.79 -5.12
N ALA A 195 -22.03 -8.93 -4.50
CA ALA A 195 -22.36 -8.30 -3.21
C ALA A 195 -23.52 -9.03 -2.54
N ASN A 196 -23.35 -9.40 -1.27
CA ASN A 196 -24.40 -10.00 -0.45
C ASN A 196 -25.02 -8.93 0.46
N LEU A 197 -26.03 -8.23 -0.06
CA LEU A 197 -26.70 -7.13 0.63
C LEU A 197 -27.73 -7.66 1.64
N GLY A 198 -27.54 -7.33 2.92
CA GLY A 198 -28.51 -7.58 3.98
C GLY A 198 -29.56 -6.48 4.10
N THR A 199 -30.49 -6.66 5.03
CA THR A 199 -31.56 -5.68 5.31
C THR A 199 -30.98 -4.31 5.67
N GLY A 200 -31.40 -3.27 4.94
CA GLY A 200 -30.96 -1.89 5.18
C GLY A 200 -29.56 -1.56 4.64
N ALA A 201 -28.90 -2.48 3.93
CA ALA A 201 -27.66 -2.18 3.22
C ALA A 201 -27.90 -1.13 2.12
N PRO A 202 -26.97 -0.18 1.93
CA PRO A 202 -27.06 0.76 0.83
C PRO A 202 -26.89 0.03 -0.52
N VAL A 203 -27.62 0.47 -1.53
CA VAL A 203 -27.42 0.00 -2.90
C VAL A 203 -26.03 0.42 -3.39
N LEU A 204 -25.35 -0.47 -4.12
CA LEU A 204 -24.08 -0.14 -4.77
C LEU A 204 -24.23 1.05 -5.74
N PRO A 205 -23.18 1.88 -5.92
CA PRO A 205 -23.21 2.95 -6.92
C PRO A 205 -23.47 2.38 -8.33
N LYS A 206 -24.47 2.95 -9.03
CA LYS A 206 -24.95 2.44 -10.32
C LYS A 206 -24.12 2.90 -11.52
N ASP A 207 -23.26 3.89 -11.32
CA ASP A 207 -22.54 4.62 -12.37
C ASP A 207 -21.04 4.33 -12.35
N LEU A 208 -20.64 3.17 -11.86
CA LEU A 208 -19.26 2.67 -11.95
C LEU A 208 -19.01 2.15 -13.36
N SER A 209 -17.88 2.55 -13.95
CA SER A 209 -17.42 2.15 -15.27
C SER A 209 -16.11 1.37 -15.23
N ALA A 210 -15.51 1.20 -14.05
CA ALA A 210 -14.31 0.40 -13.88
C ALA A 210 -14.53 -1.06 -14.24
N ARG A 211 -13.58 -1.57 -15.03
CA ARG A 211 -13.58 -2.95 -15.54
C ARG A 211 -13.34 -3.96 -14.42
N SER A 212 -12.59 -3.58 -13.40
CA SER A 212 -12.39 -4.39 -12.20
C SER A 212 -12.27 -3.51 -10.96
N TRP A 213 -12.91 -3.90 -9.87
CA TRP A 213 -12.77 -3.24 -8.57
C TRP A 213 -13.07 -4.19 -7.41
N ILE A 214 -12.61 -3.82 -6.21
CA ILE A 214 -12.85 -4.54 -4.97
C ILE A 214 -12.96 -3.57 -3.79
N VAL A 215 -13.84 -3.87 -2.83
CA VAL A 215 -13.99 -3.18 -1.55
C VAL A 215 -13.76 -4.21 -0.44
N ALA A 216 -12.73 -4.00 0.37
CA ALA A 216 -12.35 -4.94 1.42
C ALA A 216 -12.11 -4.23 2.75
N ASP A 217 -12.38 -4.94 3.84
CA ASP A 217 -11.94 -4.55 5.18
C ASP A 217 -10.46 -4.87 5.34
N ALA A 218 -9.66 -3.87 5.71
CA ALA A 218 -8.20 -4.03 5.77
C ALA A 218 -7.76 -4.90 6.96
N GLU A 219 -8.54 -4.89 8.04
CA GLU A 219 -8.21 -5.60 9.28
C GLU A 219 -8.62 -7.07 9.16
N SER A 220 -9.91 -7.36 8.95
CA SER A 220 -10.38 -8.75 8.85
C SER A 220 -9.94 -9.41 7.55
N GLY A 221 -9.82 -8.64 6.47
CA GLY A 221 -9.62 -9.18 5.12
C GLY A 221 -10.93 -9.48 4.40
N ASP A 222 -12.08 -9.28 5.04
CA ASP A 222 -13.37 -9.55 4.41
C ASP A 222 -13.57 -8.70 3.14
N VAL A 223 -13.92 -9.36 2.04
CA VAL A 223 -14.31 -8.69 0.81
C VAL A 223 -15.80 -8.40 0.87
N LEU A 224 -16.17 -7.12 0.91
CA LEU A 224 -17.54 -6.66 1.09
C LEU A 224 -18.32 -6.65 -0.23
N ALA A 225 -17.64 -6.27 -1.31
CA ALA A 225 -18.15 -6.32 -2.67
C ALA A 225 -16.99 -6.30 -3.67
N SER A 226 -17.24 -6.80 -4.87
CA SER A 226 -16.28 -6.74 -5.98
C SER A 226 -16.97 -6.70 -7.33
N HIS A 227 -16.22 -6.35 -8.36
CA HIS A 227 -16.59 -6.57 -9.76
C HIS A 227 -15.37 -7.09 -10.51
N ASN A 228 -15.49 -8.29 -11.09
CA ASN A 228 -14.39 -8.95 -11.80
C ASN A 228 -13.06 -8.97 -11.01
N ALA A 229 -13.08 -9.37 -9.73
CA ALA A 229 -11.98 -9.17 -8.79
C ALA A 229 -10.63 -9.73 -9.28
N HIS A 230 -10.68 -10.90 -9.94
CA HIS A 230 -9.54 -11.65 -10.45
C HIS A 230 -9.25 -11.42 -11.94
N TRP A 231 -9.82 -10.37 -12.55
CA TRP A 231 -9.54 -10.08 -13.95
C TRP A 231 -8.13 -9.54 -14.10
N ARG A 232 -7.30 -10.30 -14.81
CA ARG A 232 -5.93 -9.94 -15.19
C ARG A 232 -5.91 -8.74 -16.14
N LEU A 233 -5.51 -7.60 -15.62
CA LEU A 233 -5.38 -6.33 -16.33
C LEU A 233 -3.98 -5.74 -16.09
N PRO A 234 -3.44 -4.92 -17.01
CA PRO A 234 -2.18 -4.23 -16.76
C PRO A 234 -2.31 -3.33 -15.52
N PRO A 235 -1.38 -3.39 -14.56
CA PRO A 235 -1.53 -2.68 -13.28
C PRO A 235 -1.18 -1.19 -13.38
N ALA A 236 -0.39 -0.77 -14.36
CA ALA A 236 0.33 0.51 -14.29
C ALA A 236 1.13 0.63 -12.98
N SER A 237 1.37 1.86 -12.53
CA SER A 237 2.19 2.15 -11.34
C SER A 237 1.61 1.68 -10.00
N THR A 238 0.39 1.13 -9.92
CA THR A 238 -0.07 0.48 -8.67
C THR A 238 0.77 -0.76 -8.36
N LEU A 239 1.44 -1.37 -9.34
CA LEU A 239 2.41 -2.45 -9.13
C LEU A 239 3.57 -2.04 -8.22
N LYS A 240 3.87 -0.74 -8.11
CA LYS A 240 4.89 -0.23 -7.19
C LYS A 240 4.58 -0.51 -5.71
N MET A 241 3.33 -0.88 -5.38
CA MET A 241 3.00 -1.40 -4.05
C MET A 241 3.69 -2.73 -3.77
N LEU A 242 3.69 -3.67 -4.73
CA LEU A 242 4.43 -4.92 -4.63
C LEU A 242 5.95 -4.67 -4.59
N PHE A 243 6.44 -3.76 -5.43
CA PHE A 243 7.84 -3.35 -5.42
C PHE A 243 8.27 -2.84 -4.03
N ALA A 244 7.47 -1.96 -3.43
CA ALA A 244 7.72 -1.43 -2.09
C ALA A 244 7.66 -2.52 -1.01
N ASP A 245 6.64 -3.37 -1.03
CA ASP A 245 6.51 -4.49 -0.09
C ASP A 245 7.69 -5.48 -0.18
N THR A 246 8.27 -5.64 -1.38
CA THR A 246 9.44 -6.51 -1.63
C THR A 246 10.77 -5.89 -1.17
N LEU A 247 10.99 -4.59 -1.43
CA LEU A 247 12.32 -3.97 -1.26
C LEU A 247 12.45 -3.09 0.00
N LEU A 248 11.37 -2.56 0.57
CA LEU A 248 11.45 -1.75 1.79
C LEU A 248 12.21 -2.44 2.94
N PRO A 249 12.02 -3.75 3.21
CA PRO A 249 12.75 -4.43 4.28
C PRO A 249 14.26 -4.55 4.06
N LYS A 250 14.74 -4.38 2.82
CA LYS A 250 16.14 -4.67 2.44
C LYS A 250 17.09 -3.52 2.70
N PHE A 251 16.59 -2.28 2.72
CA PHE A 251 17.44 -1.08 2.71
C PHE A 251 17.09 -0.11 3.84
N PRO A 252 18.03 0.21 4.74
CA PRO A 252 17.82 1.24 5.75
C PRO A 252 17.57 2.61 5.12
N LYS A 253 16.59 3.37 5.64
CA LYS A 253 16.23 4.72 5.13
C LYS A 253 17.41 5.67 4.90
N LYS A 254 18.39 5.63 5.80
CA LYS A 254 19.55 6.54 5.79
C LYS A 254 20.70 6.08 4.89
N GLN A 255 20.63 4.85 4.36
CA GLN A 255 21.60 4.37 3.40
C GLN A 255 21.62 5.31 2.19
N LYS A 256 22.83 5.61 1.71
CA LYS A 256 23.06 6.48 0.58
C LYS A 256 23.53 5.66 -0.61
N HIS A 257 23.11 6.07 -1.80
CA HIS A 257 23.54 5.50 -3.07
C HIS A 257 23.98 6.64 -4.00
N LYS A 258 25.20 6.55 -4.54
CA LYS A 258 25.65 7.45 -5.60
C LYS A 258 25.17 6.86 -6.92
N VAL A 259 24.31 7.58 -7.61
CA VAL A 259 23.71 7.12 -8.87
C VAL A 259 24.76 7.12 -9.97
N VAL A 260 24.84 6.01 -10.68
CA VAL A 260 25.66 5.88 -11.89
C VAL A 260 24.75 5.79 -13.13
N PRO A 261 25.24 6.10 -14.35
CA PRO A 261 24.41 6.09 -15.56
C PRO A 261 23.66 4.76 -15.80
N SER A 262 24.28 3.63 -15.46
CA SER A 262 23.64 2.31 -15.59
C SER A 262 22.44 2.11 -14.68
N ASP A 263 22.31 2.86 -13.57
CA ASP A 263 21.16 2.78 -12.68
C ASP A 263 19.89 3.39 -13.31
N LEU A 264 20.04 4.20 -14.36
CA LEU A 264 18.95 4.87 -15.06
C LEU A 264 18.72 4.29 -16.46
N ALA A 265 19.42 3.21 -16.82
CA ALA A 265 19.29 2.56 -18.11
C ALA A 265 17.95 1.80 -18.22
N GLY A 266 17.38 1.75 -19.42
CA GLY A 266 16.17 0.95 -19.70
C GLY A 266 14.86 1.54 -19.18
N ILE A 267 14.86 2.78 -18.68
CA ILE A 267 13.61 3.49 -18.34
C ILE A 267 12.82 3.77 -19.62
N GLY A 268 11.57 3.29 -19.69
CA GLY A 268 10.70 3.46 -20.86
C GLY A 268 10.41 4.92 -21.17
N SER A 269 10.28 5.26 -22.46
CA SER A 269 9.93 6.61 -22.91
C SER A 269 8.58 7.08 -22.33
N GLY A 270 8.49 8.36 -21.93
CA GLY A 270 7.28 8.91 -21.32
C GLY A 270 7.01 8.44 -19.88
N SER A 271 7.93 7.68 -19.28
CA SER A 271 7.84 7.29 -17.87
C SER A 271 7.75 8.50 -16.95
N SER A 272 6.98 8.36 -15.86
CA SER A 272 7.03 9.33 -14.76
C SER A 272 8.41 9.33 -14.13
N MET A 273 8.97 10.51 -13.88
CA MET A 273 10.26 10.69 -13.24
C MET A 273 10.13 11.61 -12.02
N VAL A 274 10.82 11.29 -10.94
CA VAL A 274 10.96 12.24 -9.81
C VAL A 274 12.03 13.28 -10.11
N GLY A 275 13.04 12.95 -10.90
CA GLY A 275 14.15 13.84 -11.26
C GLY A 275 15.49 13.41 -10.65
N VAL A 276 15.71 12.10 -10.47
CA VAL A 276 17.02 11.55 -10.12
C VAL A 276 18.03 11.92 -11.21
N LYS A 277 19.27 12.18 -10.80
CA LYS A 277 20.38 12.55 -11.66
C LYS A 277 21.58 11.64 -11.42
N GLU A 278 22.29 11.34 -12.49
CA GLU A 278 23.58 10.66 -12.46
C GLU A 278 24.59 11.49 -11.66
N ASP A 279 25.57 10.80 -11.07
CA ASP A 279 26.62 11.36 -10.22
C ASP A 279 26.14 12.03 -8.91
N GLU A 280 24.84 12.07 -8.68
CA GLU A 280 24.25 12.55 -7.44
C GLU A 280 24.02 11.42 -6.44
N THR A 281 24.18 11.75 -5.15
CA THR A 281 23.93 10.81 -4.06
C THR A 281 22.54 11.03 -3.47
N TYR A 282 21.73 9.98 -3.39
CA TYR A 282 20.40 10.02 -2.77
C TYR A 282 20.36 9.09 -1.56
N THR A 283 19.55 9.42 -0.56
CA THR A 283 19.19 8.46 0.47
C THR A 283 18.09 7.52 -0.04
N VAL A 284 18.02 6.31 0.51
CA VAL A 284 16.91 5.38 0.27
C VAL A 284 15.56 6.03 0.57
N HIS A 285 15.50 6.87 1.62
CA HIS A 285 14.31 7.67 1.93
C HIS A 285 13.91 8.63 0.81
N ASP A 286 14.87 9.34 0.20
CA ASP A 286 14.59 10.23 -0.94
C ASP A 286 13.98 9.41 -2.09
N LEU A 287 14.58 8.27 -2.44
CA LEU A 287 14.12 7.41 -3.52
C LEU A 287 12.69 6.92 -3.28
N TRP A 288 12.36 6.45 -2.08
CA TRP A 288 10.99 6.03 -1.75
C TRP A 288 9.97 7.17 -1.78
N LEU A 289 10.34 8.39 -1.36
CA LEU A 289 9.50 9.57 -1.57
C LEU A 289 9.24 9.79 -3.06
N GLY A 290 10.25 9.62 -3.92
CA GLY A 290 10.08 9.70 -5.38
C GLY A 290 9.15 8.63 -5.95
N VAL A 291 9.28 7.38 -5.48
CA VAL A 291 8.42 6.26 -5.87
C VAL A 291 6.96 6.53 -5.53
N PHE A 292 6.65 6.96 -4.30
CA PHE A 292 5.26 7.11 -3.87
C PHE A 292 4.63 8.42 -4.35
N LEU A 293 5.33 9.56 -4.24
CA LEU A 293 4.71 10.85 -4.52
C LEU A 293 4.64 11.12 -6.03
N ARG A 294 5.73 10.87 -6.75
CA ARG A 294 5.85 11.18 -8.18
C ARG A 294 5.74 9.97 -9.09
N SER A 295 5.56 8.78 -8.54
CA SER A 295 5.58 7.54 -9.32
C SER A 295 6.88 7.36 -10.10
N GLY A 296 8.00 7.91 -9.59
CA GLY A 296 9.25 8.04 -10.31
C GLY A 296 9.85 6.68 -10.67
N ASN A 297 9.88 6.35 -11.96
CA ASN A 297 10.50 5.13 -12.47
C ASN A 297 12.02 5.19 -12.32
N ASP A 298 12.61 6.38 -12.45
CA ASP A 298 14.02 6.64 -12.14
C ASP A 298 14.40 6.22 -10.71
N ALA A 299 13.57 6.51 -9.71
CA ALA A 299 13.80 6.04 -8.35
C ALA A 299 13.64 4.51 -8.20
N VAL A 300 12.70 3.90 -8.93
CA VAL A 300 12.52 2.44 -8.97
C VAL A 300 13.74 1.76 -9.58
N HIS A 301 14.29 2.28 -10.67
CA HIS A 301 15.46 1.70 -11.34
C HIS A 301 16.71 1.79 -10.47
N VAL A 302 16.94 2.91 -9.77
CA VAL A 302 18.03 3.01 -8.79
C VAL A 302 17.89 2.00 -7.67
N LEU A 303 16.69 1.89 -7.06
CA LEU A 303 16.43 0.90 -6.01
C LEU A 303 16.57 -0.54 -6.52
N SER A 304 16.23 -0.79 -7.78
CA SER A 304 16.42 -2.09 -8.44
C SER A 304 17.90 -2.38 -8.66
N ALA A 305 18.70 -1.40 -9.08
CA ALA A 305 20.15 -1.53 -9.21
C ALA A 305 20.81 -1.86 -7.85
N MET A 306 20.37 -1.20 -6.77
CA MET A 306 20.78 -1.53 -5.40
C MET A 306 20.40 -2.96 -4.97
N ASN A 307 19.35 -3.53 -5.55
CA ASN A 307 18.91 -4.92 -5.31
C ASN A 307 19.58 -5.94 -6.25
N GLY A 308 20.61 -5.55 -7.01
CA GLY A 308 21.30 -6.43 -7.96
C GLY A 308 20.72 -6.40 -9.38
N GLY A 309 19.96 -5.36 -9.72
CA GLY A 309 19.44 -5.10 -11.06
C GLY A 309 17.94 -5.39 -11.22
N VAL A 310 17.42 -5.04 -12.39
CA VAL A 310 15.99 -5.21 -12.75
C VAL A 310 15.59 -6.68 -12.73
N ASP A 311 16.36 -7.57 -13.36
CA ASP A 311 16.01 -9.00 -13.42
C ASP A 311 15.90 -9.64 -12.04
N ARG A 312 16.85 -9.34 -11.15
CA ARG A 312 16.81 -9.83 -9.77
C ARG A 312 15.59 -9.30 -9.02
N THR A 313 15.27 -8.03 -9.24
CA THR A 313 14.13 -7.37 -8.62
C THR A 313 12.81 -7.94 -9.11
N VAL A 314 12.66 -8.20 -10.41
CA VAL A 314 11.48 -8.85 -10.99
C VAL A 314 11.32 -10.27 -10.44
N ALA A 315 12.41 -11.03 -10.31
CA ALA A 315 12.37 -12.36 -9.69
C ALA A 315 11.93 -12.30 -8.22
N ASP A 316 12.48 -11.36 -7.44
CA ASP A 316 12.09 -11.16 -6.04
C ASP A 316 10.62 -10.72 -5.91
N MET A 317 10.12 -9.88 -6.81
CA MET A 317 8.73 -9.44 -6.82
C MET A 317 7.76 -10.56 -7.17
N ASN A 318 8.07 -11.40 -8.17
CA ASN A 318 7.24 -12.57 -8.49
C ASN A 318 7.22 -13.57 -7.32
N ALA A 319 8.37 -13.83 -6.69
CA ALA A 319 8.43 -14.67 -5.49
C ALA A 319 7.61 -14.07 -4.34
N ARG A 320 7.61 -12.74 -4.19
CA ARG A 320 6.80 -12.05 -3.19
C ARG A 320 5.30 -12.13 -3.51
N ALA A 321 4.91 -12.00 -4.78
CA ALA A 321 3.53 -12.18 -5.19
C ALA A 321 3.04 -13.61 -4.88
N GLU A 322 3.85 -14.63 -5.15
CA GLU A 322 3.54 -16.02 -4.80
C GLU A 322 3.40 -16.24 -3.28
N GLU A 323 4.25 -15.61 -2.47
CA GLU A 323 4.17 -15.67 -1.00
C GLU A 323 2.88 -15.03 -0.48
N LEU A 324 2.43 -13.94 -1.11
CA LEU A 324 1.18 -13.26 -0.79
C LEU A 324 -0.06 -13.94 -1.40
N GLN A 325 0.11 -15.04 -2.13
CA GLN A 325 -0.95 -15.73 -2.87
C GLN A 325 -1.62 -14.85 -3.95
N ALA A 326 -0.89 -13.87 -4.48
CA ALA A 326 -1.32 -13.00 -5.58
C ALA A 326 -1.07 -13.68 -6.94
N LEU A 327 -1.89 -14.67 -7.25
CA LEU A 327 -1.68 -15.62 -8.36
C LEU A 327 -2.16 -15.11 -9.73
N ASP A 328 -2.73 -13.91 -9.79
CA ASP A 328 -3.10 -13.23 -11.04
C ASP A 328 -2.04 -12.24 -11.52
N THR A 329 -0.96 -12.12 -10.76
CA THR A 329 0.14 -11.19 -11.04
C THR A 329 1.27 -11.87 -11.78
N ASN A 330 1.73 -11.24 -12.85
CA ASN A 330 2.97 -11.58 -13.53
C ASN A 330 3.78 -10.29 -13.73
N VAL A 331 4.90 -10.20 -13.03
CA VAL A 331 5.81 -9.05 -13.08
C VAL A 331 6.83 -9.25 -14.19
N VAL A 332 6.95 -8.25 -15.05
CA VAL A 332 7.92 -8.12 -16.15
C VAL A 332 8.83 -6.91 -15.92
N SER A 333 8.31 -5.82 -15.35
CA SER A 333 9.10 -4.66 -14.91
C SER A 333 8.71 -4.24 -13.49
N PRO A 334 9.66 -3.68 -12.71
CA PRO A 334 9.42 -3.34 -11.30
C PRO A 334 8.54 -2.10 -11.11
N ASP A 335 8.38 -1.29 -12.14
CA ASP A 335 7.68 0.00 -12.09
C ASP A 335 6.22 -0.07 -12.56
N GLY A 336 5.79 -1.20 -13.15
CA GLY A 336 4.46 -1.34 -13.72
C GLY A 336 4.28 -0.64 -15.07
N TYR A 337 5.37 -0.29 -15.76
CA TYR A 337 5.34 0.18 -17.15
C TYR A 337 4.70 -0.87 -18.08
N ASP A 338 4.19 -0.42 -19.23
CA ASP A 338 3.52 -1.30 -20.19
C ASP A 338 4.49 -2.31 -20.78
N GLU A 339 4.29 -3.57 -20.43
CA GLU A 339 5.10 -4.70 -20.87
C GLU A 339 4.22 -5.87 -21.29
N LYS A 340 4.70 -6.66 -22.26
CA LYS A 340 3.94 -7.81 -22.74
C LYS A 340 3.80 -8.84 -21.62
N ARG A 341 2.56 -9.22 -21.29
CA ARG A 341 2.16 -10.11 -20.18
C ARG A 341 2.31 -9.50 -18.78
N GLN A 342 2.63 -8.22 -18.64
CA GLN A 342 2.58 -7.57 -17.33
C GLN A 342 1.13 -7.37 -16.91
N VAL A 343 0.69 -8.12 -15.91
CA VAL A 343 -0.70 -8.13 -15.44
C VAL A 343 -0.75 -8.28 -13.92
N SER A 344 -1.86 -7.84 -13.35
CA SER A 344 -2.30 -8.12 -11.97
C SER A 344 -3.84 -8.08 -11.95
N SER A 345 -4.46 -8.16 -10.78
CA SER A 345 -5.91 -8.06 -10.60
C SER A 345 -6.25 -7.06 -9.50
N ALA A 346 -7.51 -6.61 -9.43
CA ALA A 346 -7.93 -5.74 -8.33
C ALA A 346 -7.76 -6.43 -6.97
N TYR A 347 -7.99 -7.75 -6.93
CA TYR A 347 -7.73 -8.58 -5.76
C TYR A 347 -6.25 -8.57 -5.36
N ASP A 348 -5.34 -8.92 -6.28
CA ASP A 348 -3.90 -9.00 -6.01
C ASP A 348 -3.29 -7.65 -5.60
N LEU A 349 -3.66 -6.56 -6.29
CA LEU A 349 -3.24 -5.21 -5.92
C LEU A 349 -3.68 -4.83 -4.51
N THR A 350 -4.85 -5.32 -4.08
CA THR A 350 -5.36 -5.10 -2.72
C THR A 350 -4.60 -5.93 -1.68
N LEU A 351 -4.18 -7.15 -2.01
CA LEU A 351 -3.26 -7.93 -1.17
C LEU A 351 -1.93 -7.21 -0.96
N PHE A 352 -1.35 -6.63 -2.02
CA PHE A 352 -0.11 -5.86 -1.92
C PHE A 352 -0.26 -4.64 -1.01
N ALA A 353 -1.38 -3.92 -1.14
CA ALA A 353 -1.68 -2.81 -0.25
C ALA A 353 -1.84 -3.27 1.20
N ARG A 354 -2.62 -4.32 1.46
CA ARG A 354 -2.86 -4.86 2.82
C ARG A 354 -1.56 -5.32 3.49
N SER A 355 -0.69 -6.01 2.75
CA SER A 355 0.64 -6.43 3.23
C SER A 355 1.55 -5.22 3.47
N GLY A 356 1.69 -4.35 2.47
CA GLY A 356 2.58 -3.19 2.55
C GLY A 356 2.22 -2.27 3.70
N LEU A 357 0.92 -2.06 3.95
CA LEU A 357 0.41 -1.26 5.05
C LEU A 357 0.76 -1.79 6.44
N GLN A 358 1.26 -3.02 6.59
CA GLN A 358 1.85 -3.49 7.86
C GLN A 358 3.18 -2.81 8.18
N ASN A 359 3.92 -2.37 7.15
CA ASN A 359 5.19 -1.67 7.29
C ASN A 359 4.98 -0.17 7.57
N ALA A 360 5.61 0.35 8.63
CA ALA A 360 5.49 1.75 9.02
C ALA A 360 6.04 2.74 7.97
N ASP A 361 7.06 2.33 7.24
CA ASP A 361 7.70 3.16 6.21
C ASP A 361 6.81 3.25 4.98
N PHE A 362 6.21 2.13 4.57
CA PHE A 362 5.22 2.10 3.48
C PHE A 362 4.09 3.07 3.78
N ARG A 363 3.55 3.02 5.00
CA ARG A 363 2.50 3.92 5.47
C ARG A 363 2.92 5.38 5.46
N GLU A 364 4.13 5.69 5.92
CA GLU A 364 4.69 7.04 5.86
C GLU A 364 4.74 7.55 4.42
N TYR A 365 5.29 6.77 3.48
CA TYR A 365 5.47 7.22 2.11
C TYR A 365 4.14 7.38 1.37
N CYS A 366 3.21 6.43 1.49
CA CYS A 366 1.95 6.48 0.75
C CYS A 366 1.00 7.59 1.24
N SER A 367 1.13 8.01 2.50
CA SER A 367 0.34 9.10 3.10
C SER A 367 0.99 10.49 3.02
N THR A 368 2.26 10.58 2.61
CA THR A 368 2.95 11.86 2.52
C THR A 368 2.39 12.69 1.35
N VAL A 369 1.90 13.89 1.65
CA VAL A 369 1.27 14.81 0.69
C VAL A 369 2.30 15.56 -0.15
N ARG A 370 3.32 16.13 0.50
CA ARG A 370 4.40 16.92 -0.12
C ARG A 370 5.73 16.63 0.57
N ALA A 371 6.81 16.70 -0.17
CA ALA A 371 8.16 16.57 0.36
C ALA A 371 9.15 17.41 -0.46
N LYS A 372 10.31 17.72 0.13
CA LYS A 372 11.45 18.26 -0.63
C LYS A 372 12.27 17.12 -1.17
N PHE A 373 12.58 17.14 -2.46
CA PHE A 373 13.44 16.17 -3.13
C PHE A 373 14.79 16.82 -3.49
N PRO A 374 15.93 16.16 -3.23
CA PRO A 374 17.24 16.66 -3.62
C PRO A 374 17.36 16.80 -5.14
N GLY A 375 17.73 17.98 -5.64
CA GLY A 375 17.91 18.23 -7.06
C GLY A 375 19.34 17.92 -7.54
N GLU A 376 19.65 18.44 -8.72
CA GLU A 376 20.99 18.42 -9.30
C GLU A 376 21.91 19.45 -8.65
N THR A 377 23.19 19.13 -8.52
CA THR A 377 24.25 20.04 -8.14
C THR A 377 24.59 20.96 -9.31
N LYS A 378 24.44 22.27 -9.11
CA LYS A 378 24.70 23.27 -10.15
C LYS A 378 25.76 24.26 -9.70
N LYS A 379 26.56 24.73 -10.66
CA LYS A 379 27.52 25.83 -10.48
C LYS A 379 26.78 27.16 -10.68
N ASN A 380 26.83 28.02 -9.67
CA ASN A 380 26.22 29.34 -9.78
C ASN A 380 27.08 30.31 -10.61
N LYS A 381 26.56 31.51 -10.89
CA LYS A 381 27.26 32.57 -11.65
C LYS A 381 28.61 32.99 -11.04
N LYS A 382 28.84 32.70 -9.75
CA LYS A 382 30.10 32.99 -9.02
C LYS A 382 31.04 31.79 -8.97
N GLY A 383 30.74 30.72 -9.71
CA GLY A 383 31.56 29.52 -9.77
C GLY A 383 31.44 28.58 -8.56
N ARG A 384 30.54 28.85 -7.61
CA ARG A 384 30.31 27.98 -6.44
C ARG A 384 29.30 26.90 -6.77
N THR A 385 29.65 25.66 -6.43
CA THR A 385 28.82 24.47 -6.59
C THR A 385 27.86 24.33 -5.41
N THR A 386 26.56 24.22 -5.69
CA THR A 386 25.51 24.03 -4.67
C THR A 386 24.45 23.06 -5.16
N ARG A 387 23.97 22.19 -4.26
CA ARG A 387 22.85 21.30 -4.54
C ARG A 387 21.56 21.90 -3.97
N GLY A 388 20.60 22.14 -4.85
CA GLY A 388 19.26 22.61 -4.48
C GLY A 388 18.32 21.48 -4.09
N SER A 389 17.10 21.84 -3.72
CA SER A 389 15.97 20.91 -3.62
C SER A 389 14.76 21.53 -4.30
N PHE A 390 13.82 20.70 -4.74
CA PHE A 390 12.52 21.12 -5.26
C PHE A 390 11.40 20.38 -4.54
N GLU A 391 10.20 20.93 -4.55
CA GLU A 391 9.06 20.27 -3.93
C GLU A 391 8.47 19.21 -4.88
N ILE A 392 8.16 18.05 -4.31
CA ILE A 392 7.35 17.02 -4.94
C ILE A 392 6.02 16.90 -4.19
N GLN A 393 4.95 16.65 -4.92
CA GLN A 393 3.61 16.43 -4.38
C GLN A 393 3.11 15.05 -4.81
N ASN A 394 2.37 14.40 -3.92
CA ASN A 394 1.72 13.13 -4.19
C ASN A 394 0.71 13.26 -5.34
N THR A 395 0.75 12.31 -6.28
CA THR A 395 -0.15 12.29 -7.44
C THR A 395 -1.51 11.67 -7.14
N ASN A 396 -1.72 11.10 -5.96
CA ASN A 396 -3.02 10.66 -5.47
C ASN A 396 -3.94 11.87 -5.23
N ARG A 397 -4.98 12.02 -6.06
CA ARG A 397 -5.93 13.14 -5.96
C ARG A 397 -6.93 13.01 -4.82
N LEU A 398 -7.24 11.80 -4.35
CA LEU A 398 -8.00 11.68 -3.10
C LEU A 398 -7.21 12.22 -1.91
N LEU A 399 -5.87 12.15 -1.94
CA LEU A 399 -5.04 12.72 -0.86
C LEU A 399 -4.81 14.24 -1.03
N THR A 400 -4.67 14.72 -2.26
CA THR A 400 -4.20 16.08 -2.54
C THR A 400 -5.28 17.06 -2.99
N GLY A 401 -6.45 16.54 -3.39
CA GLY A 401 -7.47 17.28 -4.11
C GLY A 401 -7.08 17.57 -5.57
N ASP A 402 -8.07 17.94 -6.37
CA ASP A 402 -7.94 18.52 -7.71
C ASP A 402 -9.16 19.40 -8.03
N TYR A 403 -9.18 20.04 -9.19
CA TYR A 403 -10.34 20.79 -9.65
C TYR A 403 -11.58 19.89 -9.75
N GLY A 404 -12.59 20.19 -8.94
CA GLY A 404 -13.83 19.40 -8.88
C GLY A 404 -13.72 18.09 -8.10
N LEU A 405 -12.61 17.87 -7.38
CA LEU A 405 -12.42 16.72 -6.50
C LEU A 405 -11.74 17.16 -5.20
N ASP A 406 -12.53 17.25 -4.12
CA ASP A 406 -11.96 17.52 -2.80
C ASP A 406 -11.11 16.35 -2.30
N ALA A 407 -10.14 16.65 -1.44
CA ALA A 407 -9.41 15.61 -0.73
C ALA A 407 -10.39 14.77 0.11
N TYR A 408 -10.30 13.45 0.00
CA TYR A 408 -11.25 12.53 0.59
C TYR A 408 -11.02 12.38 2.09
N GLN A 409 -12.06 12.65 2.89
CA GLN A 409 -11.97 12.55 4.34
C GLN A 409 -11.69 11.11 4.79
N GLY A 410 -10.62 10.93 5.57
CA GLY A 410 -10.19 9.64 6.10
C GLY A 410 -9.13 8.94 5.25
N ILE A 411 -8.81 9.45 4.05
CA ILE A 411 -7.81 8.83 3.17
C ILE A 411 -6.40 8.86 3.77
N ALA A 412 -5.63 7.81 3.53
CA ALA A 412 -4.25 7.70 3.98
C ALA A 412 -3.32 7.05 2.94
N GLY A 413 -3.67 7.11 1.64
CA GLY A 413 -2.91 6.48 0.57
C GLY A 413 -3.82 5.83 -0.48
N VAL A 414 -3.37 4.85 -1.27
CA VAL A 414 -2.05 4.20 -1.29
C VAL A 414 -1.26 4.58 -2.54
N LYS A 415 -1.76 4.22 -3.72
CA LYS A 415 -1.04 4.46 -4.97
C LYS A 415 -1.97 4.52 -6.19
N ASN A 416 -1.69 5.43 -7.10
CA ASN A 416 -2.28 5.55 -8.43
C ASN A 416 -1.33 5.06 -9.53
N GLY A 417 -1.89 4.74 -10.69
CA GLY A 417 -1.18 4.43 -11.92
C GLY A 417 -1.96 4.83 -13.16
N ASN A 418 -1.25 5.10 -14.24
CA ASN A 418 -1.83 5.29 -15.56
C ASN A 418 -0.80 4.91 -16.63
N THR A 419 -1.19 4.10 -17.60
CA THR A 419 -0.42 3.81 -18.81
C THR A 419 -1.38 3.65 -19.99
N THR A 420 -0.84 3.57 -21.21
CA THR A 420 -1.64 3.42 -22.43
C THR A 420 -2.45 2.12 -22.39
N ASN A 421 -1.87 1.01 -21.94
CA ASN A 421 -2.56 -0.28 -21.94
C ASN A 421 -3.39 -0.52 -20.68
N ALA A 422 -3.00 0.05 -19.53
CA ALA A 422 -3.74 -0.11 -18.28
C ALA A 422 -4.97 0.79 -18.18
N GLY A 423 -4.92 1.99 -18.78
CA GLY A 423 -5.77 3.09 -18.34
C GLY A 423 -5.45 3.50 -16.89
N ALA A 424 -6.38 4.20 -16.25
CA ALA A 424 -6.21 4.65 -14.87
C ALA A 424 -6.44 3.51 -13.87
N THR A 425 -5.53 3.35 -12.92
CA THR A 425 -5.64 2.39 -11.82
C THR A 425 -5.38 3.08 -10.48
N PHE A 426 -6.05 2.64 -9.43
CA PHE A 426 -5.87 3.22 -8.10
C PHE A 426 -6.19 2.22 -7.00
N THR A 427 -5.39 2.25 -5.94
CA THR A 427 -5.69 1.61 -4.66
C THR A 427 -5.66 2.64 -3.55
N GLY A 428 -6.77 2.78 -2.84
CA GLY A 428 -6.98 3.70 -1.73
C GLY A 428 -7.18 2.97 -0.41
N VAL A 429 -6.71 3.59 0.68
CA VAL A 429 -7.04 3.18 2.05
C VAL A 429 -7.64 4.36 2.79
N ALA A 430 -8.75 4.16 3.50
CA ALA A 430 -9.35 5.17 4.35
C ALA A 430 -9.84 4.59 5.67
N GLU A 431 -9.84 5.43 6.71
CA GLU A 431 -10.42 5.12 8.01
C GLU A 431 -11.57 6.07 8.35
N ARG A 432 -12.67 5.50 8.86
CA ARG A 432 -13.76 6.25 9.50
C ARG A 432 -14.31 5.43 10.67
N ASP A 433 -14.51 6.10 11.81
CA ASP A 433 -15.10 5.50 13.01
C ASP A 433 -14.42 4.19 13.44
N GLY A 434 -13.08 4.13 13.34
CA GLY A 434 -12.27 2.97 13.70
C GLY A 434 -12.27 1.81 12.70
N ARG A 435 -13.01 1.92 11.59
CA ARG A 435 -13.01 0.94 10.51
C ARG A 435 -12.08 1.37 9.38
N VAL A 436 -11.26 0.45 8.88
CA VAL A 436 -10.32 0.70 7.79
C VAL A 436 -10.71 -0.08 6.55
N LEU A 437 -10.94 0.63 5.43
CA LEU A 437 -11.29 0.03 4.15
C LEU A 437 -10.19 0.22 3.12
N LEU A 438 -10.00 -0.83 2.32
CA LEU A 438 -9.21 -0.82 1.10
C LEU A 438 -10.14 -0.88 -0.11
N VAL A 439 -9.87 -0.05 -1.10
CA VAL A 439 -10.56 -0.08 -2.39
C VAL A 439 -9.54 -0.03 -3.51
N THR A 440 -9.64 -0.98 -4.45
CA THR A 440 -8.88 -0.94 -5.70
C THR A 440 -9.85 -0.79 -6.87
N VAL A 441 -9.51 0.08 -7.81
CA VAL A 441 -10.26 0.36 -9.05
C VAL A 441 -9.29 0.29 -10.23
N MET A 442 -9.65 -0.45 -11.27
CA MET A 442 -8.85 -0.64 -12.46
C MET A 442 -9.64 -0.29 -13.72
N ASN A 443 -9.06 0.59 -14.51
CA ASN A 443 -9.49 0.97 -15.85
C ASN A 443 -10.98 1.38 -15.92
N PRO A 444 -11.40 2.51 -15.30
CA PRO A 444 -12.68 3.15 -15.62
C PRO A 444 -12.82 3.39 -17.12
N GLU A 445 -13.90 2.88 -17.71
CA GLU A 445 -14.16 3.05 -19.15
C GLU A 445 -14.59 4.48 -19.50
N LYS A 446 -15.24 5.18 -18.57
CA LYS A 446 -15.58 6.60 -18.73
C LYS A 446 -14.31 7.44 -18.80
N GLN A 447 -14.16 8.16 -19.91
CA GLN A 447 -13.04 9.07 -20.16
C GLN A 447 -13.29 10.44 -19.52
N GLU A 448 -13.58 10.45 -18.22
CA GLU A 448 -13.75 11.67 -17.43
C GLU A 448 -12.52 11.96 -16.56
N HIS A 449 -12.26 13.24 -16.33
CA HIS A 449 -11.17 13.67 -15.44
C HIS A 449 -11.35 13.04 -14.05
N ASP A 450 -10.28 12.43 -13.52
CA ASP A 450 -10.22 11.80 -12.21
C ASP A 450 -11.25 10.70 -11.95
N GLU A 451 -11.80 10.04 -12.99
CA GLU A 451 -12.86 9.05 -12.79
C GLU A 451 -12.45 7.90 -11.86
N VAL A 452 -11.20 7.43 -11.94
CA VAL A 452 -10.69 6.39 -11.03
C VAL A 452 -10.78 6.79 -9.56
N TYR A 453 -10.58 8.06 -9.26
CA TYR A 453 -10.67 8.60 -7.91
C TYR A 453 -12.12 8.79 -7.49
N LYS A 454 -12.98 9.31 -8.38
CA LYS A 454 -14.42 9.47 -8.13
C LYS A 454 -15.09 8.12 -7.86
N GLU A 455 -14.82 7.11 -8.66
CA GLU A 455 -15.34 5.75 -8.46
C GLU A 455 -14.82 5.14 -7.16
N THR A 456 -13.54 5.33 -6.85
CA THR A 456 -12.97 4.88 -5.56
C THR A 456 -13.64 5.57 -4.36
N ALA A 457 -13.87 6.87 -4.43
CA ALA A 457 -14.56 7.62 -3.37
C ALA A 457 -16.00 7.12 -3.15
N LYS A 458 -16.75 6.86 -4.23
CA LYS A 458 -18.11 6.29 -4.18
C LYS A 458 -18.11 4.90 -3.53
N LEU A 459 -17.14 4.05 -3.87
CA LEU A 459 -16.97 2.72 -3.31
C LEU A 459 -16.57 2.74 -1.83
N LEU A 460 -15.67 3.64 -1.43
CA LEU A 460 -15.34 3.87 -0.02
C LEU A 460 -16.56 4.34 0.77
N ASP A 461 -17.30 5.34 0.26
CA ASP A 461 -18.52 5.85 0.90
C ASP A 461 -19.58 4.76 1.05
N TRP A 462 -19.75 3.91 0.02
CA TRP A 462 -20.62 2.74 0.09
C TRP A 462 -20.13 1.77 1.17
N GLY A 463 -18.85 1.41 1.18
CA GLY A 463 -18.27 0.44 2.11
C GLY A 463 -18.43 0.85 3.57
N PHE A 464 -18.25 2.14 3.89
CA PHE A 464 -18.50 2.65 5.25
C PHE A 464 -19.98 2.58 5.63
N LYS A 465 -20.89 2.95 4.72
CA LYS A 465 -22.36 2.88 4.97
C LYS A 465 -22.89 1.45 5.06
N ALA A 466 -22.24 0.51 4.38
CA ALA A 466 -22.56 -0.91 4.32
C ALA A 466 -22.04 -1.70 5.55
N SER A 467 -21.22 -1.08 6.40
CA SER A 467 -20.67 -1.70 7.60
C SER A 467 -21.74 -2.39 8.46
N GLY A 468 -21.53 -3.67 8.79
CA GLY A 468 -22.46 -4.48 9.58
C GLY A 468 -23.76 -4.86 8.88
N LYS A 469 -23.93 -4.53 7.60
CA LYS A 469 -25.17 -4.77 6.82
C LYS A 469 -24.94 -5.62 5.58
N VAL A 470 -23.71 -6.03 5.31
CA VAL A 470 -23.35 -6.89 4.18
C VAL A 470 -22.63 -8.12 4.72
N SER A 471 -22.91 -9.26 4.11
CA SER A 471 -22.11 -10.46 4.35
C SER A 471 -20.92 -10.46 3.38
N PRO A 472 -19.72 -10.88 3.82
CA PRO A 472 -18.58 -10.97 2.92
C PRO A 472 -18.89 -11.87 1.70
N VAL A 473 -18.40 -11.48 0.54
CA VAL A 473 -18.43 -12.28 -0.70
C VAL A 473 -17.15 -13.09 -0.91
N GLY A 474 -16.16 -12.88 -0.04
CA GLY A 474 -14.88 -13.56 -0.03
C GLY A 474 -13.97 -12.94 1.03
N GLU A 475 -12.69 -13.28 0.95
CA GLU A 475 -11.65 -12.83 1.88
C GLU A 475 -10.35 -12.57 1.11
N LEU A 476 -9.63 -11.53 1.50
CA LEU A 476 -8.22 -11.34 1.18
C LEU A 476 -7.40 -12.35 1.98
N VAL A 477 -6.98 -13.44 1.35
CA VAL A 477 -6.23 -14.51 2.00
C VAL A 477 -4.95 -13.99 2.69
N PRO A 478 -4.53 -14.60 3.81
CA PRO A 478 -3.26 -14.25 4.44
C PRO A 478 -2.06 -14.73 3.59
N PRO A 479 -0.84 -14.23 3.85
CA PRO A 479 0.37 -14.77 3.23
C PRO A 479 0.58 -16.26 3.60
N LYS A 480 1.20 -17.04 2.71
CA LYS A 480 1.46 -18.49 2.93
C LYS A 480 2.21 -18.77 4.24
N SER A 481 3.15 -17.90 4.62
CA SER A 481 3.87 -18.01 5.89
C SER A 481 2.98 -17.92 7.13
N ALA A 482 1.82 -17.27 7.06
CA ALA A 482 0.88 -17.20 8.19
C ALA A 482 0.15 -18.55 8.41
N ASP A 483 -0.11 -19.31 7.35
CA ASP A 483 -0.84 -20.59 7.42
C ASP A 483 -0.01 -21.71 8.07
N THR A 484 1.32 -21.63 8.00
CA THR A 484 2.22 -22.62 8.62
C THR A 484 2.31 -22.54 10.15
N GLY A 485 1.73 -21.50 10.77
CA GLY A 485 1.72 -21.30 12.23
C GLY A 485 0.58 -22.02 12.97
N ALA A 486 -0.36 -22.65 12.25
CA ALA A 486 -1.62 -23.17 12.82
C ALA A 486 -1.74 -24.71 12.78
N GLN A 487 -0.64 -25.45 12.91
CA GLN A 487 -0.71 -26.91 13.10
C GLN A 487 -0.02 -27.31 14.41
N PRO A 488 -0.76 -27.83 15.42
CA PRO A 488 -0.14 -28.48 16.57
C PRO A 488 0.63 -29.70 16.06
N GLY A 489 1.94 -29.71 16.27
CA GLY A 489 2.78 -30.84 15.91
C GLY A 489 2.27 -32.12 16.59
N ALA A 490 1.75 -33.04 15.78
CA ALA A 490 1.65 -34.42 16.19
C ALA A 490 3.09 -34.94 16.33
N ASN A 491 3.46 -35.30 17.56
CA ASN A 491 4.64 -36.08 17.86
C ASN A 491 4.73 -37.28 16.92
N ALA A 492 5.77 -37.33 16.10
CA ALA A 492 6.32 -38.59 15.62
C ALA A 492 7.73 -38.69 16.19
N SER A 493 7.79 -39.28 17.38
CA SER A 493 8.97 -39.94 17.91
C SER A 493 9.55 -40.86 16.85
N GLY A 494 10.86 -40.76 16.64
CA GLY A 494 11.55 -41.47 15.58
C GLY A 494 11.58 -42.99 15.78
N GLU A 495 11.79 -43.68 14.67
CA GLU A 495 12.56 -44.92 14.67
C GLU A 495 13.20 -45.08 13.30
N ALA A 496 14.54 -45.12 13.31
CA ALA A 496 15.35 -45.54 12.18
C ALA A 496 15.40 -47.08 12.18
N GLY A 497 15.11 -47.71 11.05
CA GLY A 497 15.27 -49.16 10.89
C GLY A 497 15.21 -49.55 9.43
N GLY A 498 16.35 -49.99 8.89
CA GLY A 498 16.55 -50.26 7.47
C GLY A 498 15.84 -51.50 6.94
N SER A 499 15.52 -51.44 5.64
CA SER A 499 15.04 -52.57 4.86
C SER A 499 16.17 -53.56 4.55
N GLY A 500 15.97 -54.82 4.94
CA GLY A 500 16.76 -55.97 4.54
C GLY A 500 15.82 -57.17 4.35
N ASP A 501 15.93 -57.80 3.17
CA ASP A 501 15.13 -58.93 2.69
C ASP A 501 15.14 -60.16 3.63
N GLY A 502 14.05 -60.92 3.60
CA GLY A 502 14.00 -62.24 4.22
C GLY A 502 12.65 -62.93 4.13
N ALA A 503 12.53 -63.87 3.18
CA ALA A 503 11.38 -64.73 2.96
C ALA A 503 11.02 -65.60 4.19
N GLY A 504 9.72 -65.86 4.39
CA GLY A 504 9.26 -66.85 5.38
C GLY A 504 7.74 -66.98 5.47
N LYS A 505 7.23 -68.10 4.94
CA LYS A 505 5.83 -68.56 5.05
C LYS A 505 5.33 -68.58 6.50
N SER A 506 4.04 -68.27 6.73
CA SER A 506 3.02 -69.27 7.12
C SER A 506 1.83 -68.66 7.90
N LYS A 507 0.64 -69.12 7.49
CA LYS A 507 -0.60 -69.34 8.27
C LYS A 507 -1.42 -68.17 8.86
N THR A 508 -2.51 -67.94 8.14
CA THR A 508 -3.88 -67.69 8.62
C THR A 508 -4.25 -68.45 9.90
N VAL A 509 -4.83 -67.75 10.89
CA VAL A 509 -5.96 -68.25 11.70
C VAL A 509 -6.86 -67.06 12.04
N ALA A 510 -8.10 -67.12 11.56
CA ALA A 510 -9.21 -66.31 12.05
C ALA A 510 -9.80 -66.97 13.30
N ALA A 511 -10.21 -66.19 14.30
CA ALA A 511 -11.23 -66.62 15.24
C ALA A 511 -11.96 -65.41 15.84
N SER A 512 -13.25 -65.38 15.57
CA SER A 512 -14.32 -64.58 16.14
C SER A 512 -14.87 -65.24 17.40
N SER A 513 -15.43 -64.43 18.32
CA SER A 513 -16.61 -64.72 19.18
C SER A 513 -16.76 -63.57 20.18
N LYS A 514 -17.80 -62.73 20.04
CA LYS A 514 -19.15 -62.80 20.63
C LYS A 514 -19.21 -62.48 22.14
N ALA A 515 -19.77 -61.29 22.39
CA ALA A 515 -20.73 -60.87 23.41
C ALA A 515 -21.24 -61.89 24.43
N ASP A 516 -21.34 -61.44 25.69
CA ASP A 516 -22.63 -61.33 26.41
C ASP A 516 -22.53 -60.43 27.67
N GLY A 517 -23.66 -59.90 28.13
CA GLY A 517 -23.89 -59.58 29.55
C GLY A 517 -24.01 -58.10 29.97
N THR A 518 -25.26 -57.66 30.09
CA THR A 518 -25.80 -56.37 30.56
C THR A 518 -25.84 -56.18 32.10
N ASP A 519 -26.24 -54.95 32.49
CA ASP A 519 -26.70 -54.44 33.80
C ASP A 519 -25.60 -53.94 34.76
N GLY A 520 -25.62 -52.74 35.36
CA GLY A 520 -26.58 -51.64 35.44
C GLY A 520 -26.19 -50.74 36.65
N SER A 521 -26.58 -49.45 36.65
CA SER A 521 -26.48 -48.46 37.75
C SER A 521 -25.09 -47.84 38.02
N GLY A 522 -24.88 -46.53 38.14
CA GLY A 522 -25.78 -45.39 38.16
C GLY A 522 -24.96 -44.11 37.97
N GLY A 523 -25.35 -43.30 36.98
CA GLY A 523 -24.72 -42.04 36.64
C GLY A 523 -25.04 -40.95 37.65
N VAL A 524 -24.11 -40.67 38.56
CA VAL A 524 -24.04 -39.42 39.33
C VAL A 524 -22.60 -38.88 39.39
N GLY A 525 -21.58 -39.72 39.17
CA GLY A 525 -20.17 -39.33 39.28
C GLY A 525 -19.57 -38.57 38.10
N ILE A 526 -20.11 -38.72 36.88
CA ILE A 526 -19.50 -38.13 35.66
C ILE A 526 -20.02 -36.70 35.40
N ALA A 527 -21.26 -36.39 35.79
CA ALA A 527 -21.84 -35.06 35.60
C ALA A 527 -21.24 -33.99 36.54
N LEU A 528 -20.83 -34.37 37.76
CA LEU A 528 -20.16 -33.47 38.71
C LEU A 528 -18.69 -33.20 38.34
N ALA A 529 -18.00 -34.15 37.70
CA ALA A 529 -16.63 -33.97 37.24
C ALA A 529 -16.53 -33.00 36.04
N ILE A 530 -17.49 -33.08 35.10
CA ILE A 530 -17.52 -32.18 33.94
C ILE A 530 -17.93 -30.75 34.36
N THR A 531 -18.91 -30.62 35.26
CA THR A 531 -19.37 -29.30 35.73
C THR A 531 -18.33 -28.61 36.61
N GLY A 532 -17.62 -29.36 37.47
CA GLY A 532 -16.51 -28.84 38.26
C GLY A 532 -15.30 -28.42 37.41
N GLY A 533 -14.96 -29.19 36.38
CA GLY A 533 -13.88 -28.86 35.44
C GLY A 533 -14.18 -27.60 34.62
N VAL A 534 -15.41 -27.43 34.15
CA VAL A 534 -15.83 -26.23 33.41
C VAL A 534 -15.87 -24.99 34.31
N LEU A 535 -16.35 -25.11 35.55
CA LEU A 535 -16.33 -23.99 36.51
C LEU A 535 -14.91 -23.60 36.92
N ALA A 536 -13.99 -24.55 37.08
CA ALA A 536 -12.59 -24.26 37.36
C ALA A 536 -11.88 -23.59 36.17
N LEU A 537 -12.20 -23.99 34.93
CA LEU A 537 -11.68 -23.37 33.72
C LEU A 537 -12.27 -21.98 33.47
N LEU A 538 -13.55 -21.77 33.77
CA LEU A 538 -14.18 -20.45 33.71
C LEU A 538 -13.66 -19.54 34.82
N ALA A 539 -13.46 -20.04 36.04
CA ALA A 539 -12.86 -19.28 37.13
C ALA A 539 -11.39 -18.93 36.83
N ALA A 540 -10.61 -19.84 36.25
CA ALA A 540 -9.24 -19.58 35.79
C ALA A 540 -9.22 -18.59 34.61
N GLY A 541 -10.16 -18.69 33.68
CA GLY A 541 -10.34 -17.75 32.58
C GLY A 541 -10.68 -16.34 33.07
N VAL A 542 -11.67 -16.23 33.96
CA VAL A 542 -12.06 -14.96 34.60
C VAL A 542 -10.92 -14.41 35.46
N PHE A 543 -10.22 -15.24 36.23
CA PHE A 543 -9.06 -14.82 37.03
C PHE A 543 -7.90 -14.33 36.16
N LEU A 544 -7.62 -14.97 35.02
CA LEU A 544 -6.59 -14.53 34.06
C LEU A 544 -6.99 -13.25 33.32
N ILE A 545 -8.28 -13.08 33.00
CA ILE A 545 -8.83 -11.84 32.42
C ILE A 545 -8.74 -10.70 33.45
N ASN A 546 -9.18 -10.93 34.69
CA ASN A 546 -9.19 -9.91 35.75
C ASN A 546 -7.78 -9.57 36.26
N ARG A 547 -6.81 -10.50 36.13
CA ARG A 547 -5.39 -10.25 36.44
C ARG A 547 -4.64 -9.53 35.31
N ARG A 548 -5.09 -9.64 34.05
CA ARG A 548 -4.50 -8.91 32.91
C ARG A 548 -5.16 -7.55 32.67
N TRP A 549 -6.40 -7.34 33.11
CA TRP A 549 -7.17 -6.11 32.95
C TRP A 549 -7.92 -5.81 34.25
N PRO A 550 -7.36 -5.03 35.20
CA PRO A 550 -8.18 -4.53 36.30
C PRO A 550 -9.25 -3.61 35.72
N LEU A 551 -10.51 -3.97 35.87
CA LEU A 551 -11.63 -3.11 35.47
C LEU A 551 -11.51 -1.76 36.22
N PRO A 552 -11.68 -0.62 35.55
CA PRO A 552 -11.74 0.68 36.21
C PRO A 552 -12.94 0.74 37.16
N GLU A 553 -12.67 0.90 38.44
CA GLU A 553 -13.65 1.17 39.49
C GLU A 553 -14.17 2.62 39.35
N LEU A 554 -15.03 2.85 38.36
CA LEU A 554 -15.73 4.12 38.15
C LEU A 554 -17.19 3.91 37.75
N MET A 555 -17.90 3.03 38.46
CA MET A 555 -19.36 3.11 38.64
C MET A 555 -19.79 2.39 39.93
N ARG A 556 -19.39 2.94 41.08
CA ARG A 556 -20.14 2.78 42.34
C ARG A 556 -19.88 3.95 43.30
N ARG A 557 -20.34 5.15 42.92
CA ARG A 557 -20.63 6.28 43.83
C ARG A 557 -21.45 7.35 43.10
N ARG A 558 -22.74 7.07 42.94
CA ARG A 558 -23.82 8.05 42.88
C ARG A 558 -25.06 7.40 43.51
N ARG A 559 -25.08 7.39 44.82
CA ARG A 559 -26.19 7.85 45.67
C ARG A 559 -25.58 8.52 46.87
#